data_AF-A0A1A3AB86-F1
#
_entry.id   AF-A0A1A3AB86-F1
#
_cell.length_a   1.000
_cell.length_b   1.000
_cell.length_c   1.000
_cell.angle_alpha   90.00
_cell.angle_beta   90.00
_cell.angle_gamma   90.00
#
_symmetry.space_group_name_H-M   'P 1'
#
loop_
_entity.id
_entity.type
_entity.pdbx_description
1 polymer ?
#
loop_
_entity_poly.entity_id
_entity_poly.type
_entity_poly.pdbx_seq_one_letter_code
_entity_poly.pdbx_strand_id
1 'polypeptide(L)'
;MGAVASAARAAGGQSAVALRAWHEAVRLGDTRAVDPLSRLCAEVACAVGGLALAHARALAAGDEAALRAVSDELAAAGMRAAATDAAAQARRIVRQP
;
A
#
# COMPACT_ATOMS: atom_id res chain seq x y z
N MET A 1 28.03 -5.71 22.57
CA MET A 1 27.43 -4.77 21.59
C MET A 1 26.85 -5.55 20.39
N GLY A 2 25.64 -6.15 20.52
CA GLY A 2 25.07 -6.94 19.42
C GLY A 2 23.57 -7.28 19.48
N ALA A 3 22.85 -7.00 20.58
CA ALA A 3 21.44 -7.37 20.73
C ALA A 3 20.45 -6.40 20.05
N VAL A 4 20.82 -5.12 19.87
CA VAL A 4 19.94 -4.10 19.29
C VAL A 4 19.74 -4.30 17.79
N ALA A 5 20.79 -4.70 17.06
CA ALA A 5 20.70 -4.90 15.61
C ALA A 5 19.83 -6.10 15.24
N SER A 6 19.89 -7.20 15.99
CA SER A 6 19.04 -8.39 15.76
C SER A 6 17.58 -8.13 16.12
N ALA A 7 17.29 -7.41 17.21
CA ALA A 7 15.95 -6.97 17.55
C ALA A 7 15.37 -5.97 16.52
N ALA A 8 16.19 -5.02 16.04
CA ALA A 8 15.81 -4.09 14.99
C ALA A 8 15.57 -4.80 13.63
N ARG A 9 16.33 -5.85 13.29
CA ARG A 9 16.08 -6.68 12.10
C ARG A 9 14.82 -7.54 12.24
N ALA A 10 14.56 -8.08 13.42
CA ALA A 10 13.32 -8.83 13.69
C ALA A 10 12.09 -7.92 13.61
N ALA A 11 12.16 -6.72 14.22
CA ALA A 11 11.12 -5.70 14.14
C ALA A 11 10.93 -5.19 12.71
N GLY A 12 12.00 -4.89 11.97
CA GLY A 12 11.94 -4.49 10.56
C GLY A 12 11.40 -5.59 9.63
N GLY A 13 11.68 -6.86 9.95
CA GLY A 13 11.08 -8.02 9.26
C GLY A 13 9.57 -8.10 9.50
N GLN A 14 9.11 -7.84 10.72
CA GLN A 14 7.69 -7.77 11.04
C GLN A 14 7.01 -6.58 10.36
N SER A 15 7.65 -5.40 10.32
CA SER A 15 7.12 -4.23 9.60
C SER A 15 7.01 -4.46 8.09
N ALA A 16 8.00 -5.14 7.48
CA ALA A 16 7.94 -5.48 6.06
C ALA A 16 6.82 -6.50 5.75
N VAL A 17 6.64 -7.51 6.61
CA VAL A 17 5.54 -8.47 6.49
C VAL A 17 4.19 -7.78 6.69
N ALA A 18 4.06 -6.92 7.69
CA ALA A 18 2.86 -6.15 7.96
C ALA A 18 2.52 -5.22 6.78
N LEU A 19 3.51 -4.50 6.25
CA LEU A 19 3.33 -3.66 5.07
C LEU A 19 2.84 -4.47 3.87
N ARG A 20 3.43 -5.65 3.62
CA ARG A 20 2.99 -6.52 2.52
C ARG A 20 1.56 -7.01 2.72
N ALA A 21 1.20 -7.43 3.94
CA ALA A 21 -0.14 -7.90 4.27
C ALA A 21 -1.18 -6.81 4.07
N TRP A 22 -0.91 -5.59 4.55
CA TRP A 22 -1.83 -4.47 4.37
C TRP A 22 -1.94 -4.02 2.93
N HIS A 23 -0.84 -4.00 2.16
CA HIS A 23 -0.92 -3.70 0.74
C HIS A 23 -1.74 -4.77 -0.02
N GLU A 24 -1.64 -6.05 0.36
CA GLU A 24 -2.51 -7.09 -0.21
C GLU A 24 -3.99 -6.85 0.13
N ALA A 25 -4.30 -6.46 1.36
CA ALA A 25 -5.65 -6.10 1.76
C ALA A 25 -6.20 -4.93 0.91
N VAL A 26 -5.39 -3.89 0.65
CA VAL A 26 -5.76 -2.79 -0.25
C VAL A 26 -6.02 -3.29 -1.67
N ARG A 27 -5.15 -4.15 -2.22
CA ARG A 27 -5.36 -4.75 -3.56
C ARG A 27 -6.67 -5.54 -3.65
N LEU A 28 -7.07 -6.19 -2.55
CA LEU A 28 -8.34 -6.90 -2.43
C LEU A 28 -9.55 -5.99 -2.14
N GLY A 29 -9.34 -4.69 -1.92
CA GLY A 29 -10.41 -3.71 -1.76
C GLY A 29 -10.70 -3.30 -0.31
N ASP A 30 -9.86 -3.64 0.66
CA ASP A 30 -10.07 -3.23 2.05
C ASP A 30 -9.75 -1.75 2.27
N THR A 31 -10.79 -0.93 2.39
CA THR A 31 -10.69 0.52 2.63
C THR A 31 -10.21 0.87 4.04
N ARG A 32 -10.18 -0.08 4.98
CA ARG A 32 -9.78 0.15 6.38
C ARG A 32 -8.26 0.13 6.57
N ALA A 33 -7.50 -0.24 5.53
CA ALA A 33 -6.05 -0.35 5.59
C ALA A 33 -5.31 0.99 5.73
N VAL A 34 -5.99 2.13 5.55
CA VAL A 34 -5.38 3.48 5.63
C VAL A 34 -4.71 3.73 6.98
N ASP A 35 -5.39 3.43 8.08
CA ASP A 35 -4.90 3.68 9.43
C ASP A 35 -3.66 2.82 9.79
N PRO A 36 -3.67 1.49 9.64
CA PRO A 36 -2.50 0.68 9.92
C PRO A 36 -1.32 1.01 8.99
N LEU A 37 -1.57 1.32 7.70
CA LEU A 37 -0.50 1.76 6.78
C LEU A 37 0.07 3.12 7.16
N SER A 38 -0.75 4.06 7.61
CA SER A 38 -0.29 5.38 8.06
C SER A 38 0.64 5.27 9.27
N ARG A 39 0.30 4.40 10.23
CA ARG A 39 1.15 4.11 11.40
C ARG A 39 2.47 3.46 10.98
N LEU A 40 2.42 2.42 10.15
CA LEU A 40 3.62 1.75 9.65
C LEU A 40 4.54 2.68 8.86
N CYS A 41 3.99 3.57 8.03
CA CYS A 41 4.79 4.53 7.27
C CYS A 41 5.40 5.64 8.14
N ALA A 42 4.78 5.96 9.28
CA ALA A 42 5.35 6.88 10.26
C ALA A 42 6.56 6.27 10.99
N GLU A 43 6.55 4.94 11.19
CA GLU A 43 7.65 4.20 11.81
C GLU A 43 8.77 3.84 10.81
N VAL A 44 8.39 3.52 9.56
CA VAL A 44 9.29 3.07 8.50
C VAL A 44 9.00 3.83 7.20
N ALA A 45 9.75 4.91 6.98
CA ALA A 45 9.70 5.64 5.72
C ALA A 45 10.40 4.83 4.61
N CYS A 46 9.60 4.25 3.70
CA CYS A 46 10.11 3.57 2.52
C CYS A 46 9.21 3.81 1.31
N ALA A 47 9.77 3.76 0.10
CA ALA A 47 9.04 4.04 -1.14
C ALA A 47 7.83 3.11 -1.34
N VAL A 48 7.98 1.82 -1.03
CA VAL A 48 6.88 0.85 -1.10
C VAL A 48 5.77 1.18 -0.10
N GLY A 49 6.14 1.64 1.10
CA GLY A 49 5.19 2.12 2.12
C GLY A 49 4.37 3.30 1.63
N GLY A 50 5.05 4.30 1.03
CA GLY A 50 4.40 5.46 0.42
C GLY A 50 3.39 5.07 -0.66
N LEU A 51 3.78 4.18 -1.58
CA LEU A 51 2.88 3.68 -2.64
C LEU A 51 1.68 2.93 -2.07
N ALA A 52 1.89 2.04 -1.10
CA ALA A 52 0.80 1.28 -0.46
C ALA A 52 -0.18 2.22 0.27
N LEU A 53 0.33 3.25 0.96
CA LEU A 53 -0.51 4.23 1.65
C LEU A 53 -1.27 5.14 0.67
N ALA A 54 -0.64 5.56 -0.43
CA ALA A 54 -1.31 6.31 -1.49
C ALA A 54 -2.45 5.47 -2.12
N HIS A 55 -2.19 4.19 -2.40
CA HIS A 55 -3.19 3.26 -2.88
C HIS A 55 -4.37 3.12 -1.91
N ALA A 56 -4.09 2.93 -0.62
CA ALA A 56 -5.13 2.80 0.40
C ALA A 56 -6.02 4.05 0.49
N ARG A 57 -5.40 5.25 0.46
CA ARG A 57 -6.13 6.53 0.52
C ARG A 57 -7.01 6.74 -0.70
N ALA A 58 -6.47 6.49 -1.90
CA ALA A 58 -7.22 6.62 -3.15
C ALA A 58 -8.42 5.67 -3.16
N LEU A 59 -8.22 4.42 -2.71
CA LEU A 59 -9.30 3.44 -2.59
C LEU A 59 -10.37 3.86 -1.59
N ALA A 60 -9.97 4.26 -0.38
CA ALA A 60 -10.90 4.66 0.67
C ALA A 60 -11.71 5.93 0.32
N ALA A 61 -11.10 6.85 -0.43
CA ALA A 61 -11.78 8.06 -0.91
C ALA A 61 -12.69 7.81 -2.12
N GLY A 62 -12.63 6.62 -2.75
CA GLY A 62 -13.29 6.40 -4.03
C GLY A 62 -12.71 7.29 -5.15
N ASP A 63 -11.44 7.68 -5.04
CA ASP A 63 -10.80 8.59 -5.97
C ASP A 63 -10.24 7.82 -7.18
N GLU A 64 -11.01 7.82 -8.26
CA GLU A 64 -10.65 7.17 -9.52
C GLU A 64 -9.33 7.71 -10.10
N ALA A 65 -9.15 9.04 -10.10
CA ALA A 65 -7.98 9.66 -10.71
C ALA A 65 -6.71 9.32 -9.91
N ALA A 66 -6.79 9.35 -8.58
CA ALA A 66 -5.70 8.93 -7.72
C ALA A 66 -5.40 7.44 -7.86
N LEU A 67 -6.40 6.56 -8.03
CA LEU A 67 -6.16 5.14 -8.28
C LEU A 67 -5.47 4.87 -9.62
N ARG A 68 -5.75 5.67 -10.66
CA ARG A 68 -5.02 5.60 -11.93
C ARG A 68 -3.56 6.05 -11.78
N ALA A 69 -3.32 7.16 -11.09
CA ALA A 69 -1.96 7.63 -10.81
C ALA A 69 -1.15 6.58 -10.02
N VAL A 70 -1.75 6.00 -8.98
CA VAL A 70 -1.14 4.90 -8.21
C VAL A 70 -0.85 3.69 -9.09
N SER A 71 -1.75 3.35 -10.03
CA SER A 71 -1.51 2.26 -10.99
C SER A 71 -0.25 2.50 -11.83
N ASP A 72 -0.08 3.72 -12.35
CA ASP A 72 1.07 4.10 -13.15
C ASP A 72 2.38 4.06 -12.33
N GLU A 73 2.35 4.58 -11.09
CA GLU A 73 3.51 4.55 -10.19
C GLU A 73 3.91 3.12 -9.79
N LEU A 74 2.92 2.25 -9.49
CA LEU A 74 3.17 0.83 -9.22
C LEU A 74 3.76 0.12 -10.43
N ALA A 75 3.29 0.44 -11.65
CA ALA A 75 3.84 -0.11 -12.88
C ALA A 75 5.28 0.34 -13.10
N ALA A 76 5.58 1.62 -12.87
CA ALA A 76 6.93 2.18 -12.93
C ALA A 76 7.88 1.54 -11.91
N ALA A 77 7.38 1.20 -10.72
CA ALA A 77 8.11 0.44 -9.70
C ALA A 77 8.23 -1.07 -10.01
N GLY A 78 7.68 -1.56 -11.13
CA GLY A 78 7.71 -2.96 -11.54
C GLY A 78 6.65 -3.85 -10.87
N MET A 79 5.76 -3.29 -10.03
CA MET A 79 4.70 -3.97 -9.30
C MET A 79 3.44 -4.20 -10.16
N ARG A 80 3.60 -4.85 -11.31
CA ARG A 80 2.56 -4.95 -12.36
C ARG A 80 1.23 -5.53 -11.89
N ALA A 81 1.26 -6.51 -10.97
CA ALA A 81 0.04 -7.10 -10.42
C ALA A 81 -0.76 -6.06 -9.60
N ALA A 82 -0.08 -5.34 -8.71
CA ALA A 82 -0.69 -4.28 -7.91
C ALA A 82 -1.20 -3.12 -8.80
N ALA A 83 -0.45 -2.76 -9.84
CA ALA A 83 -0.87 -1.77 -10.83
C ALA A 83 -2.20 -2.19 -11.51
N THR A 84 -2.31 -3.44 -11.93
CA THR A 84 -3.52 -4.00 -12.55
C THR A 84 -4.71 -3.94 -11.60
N ASP A 85 -4.50 -4.26 -10.31
CA ASP A 85 -5.55 -4.21 -9.30
C ASP A 85 -6.04 -2.77 -9.06
N ALA A 86 -5.13 -1.80 -8.94
CA ALA A 86 -5.47 -0.39 -8.79
C ALA A 86 -6.28 0.13 -10.00
N ALA A 87 -5.89 -0.23 -11.22
CA ALA A 87 -6.64 0.10 -12.43
C ALA A 87 -8.02 -0.56 -12.47
N ALA A 88 -8.13 -1.81 -12.00
CA ALA A 88 -9.41 -2.51 -11.91
C ALA A 88 -10.35 -1.85 -10.89
N GLN A 89 -9.81 -1.41 -9.75
CA GLN A 89 -10.55 -0.67 -8.72
C GLN A 89 -11.06 0.68 -9.23
N ALA A 90 -10.22 1.46 -9.92
CA ALA A 90 -10.64 2.72 -10.56
C ALA A 90 -11.84 2.49 -11.50
N ARG A 91 -11.77 1.45 -12.34
CA ARG A 91 -12.89 1.10 -13.24
C ARG A 91 -14.15 0.63 -12.51
N ARG A 92 -14.05 0.09 -11.29
CA ARG A 92 -15.23 -0.32 -10.50
C ARG A 92 -15.94 0.89 -9.91
N ILE A 93 -15.20 1.89 -9.43
CA ILE A 93 -15.76 3.15 -8.92
C ILE A 93 -16.61 3.83 -9.98
N VAL A 94 -16.09 3.99 -11.20
CA VAL A 94 -16.85 4.58 -12.32
C VAL A 94 -18.15 3.83 -12.63
N ARG A 95 -18.20 2.53 -12.33
CA ARG A 95 -19.35 1.67 -12.65
C ARG A 95 -20.41 1.63 -11.56
N GLN A 96 -20.13 2.12 -10.36
CA GLN A 96 -21.09 2.19 -9.26
C GLN A 96 -21.70 3.61 -9.23
N PRO A 97 -22.97 3.79 -9.61
CA PRO A 97 -23.63 5.10 -9.63
C PRO A 97 -23.90 5.65 -8.23
#